data_AF-A0A969BEW6-F1
#
_entry.id   AF-A0A969BEW6-F1
#
_cell.length_a   1.000
_cell.length_b   1.000
_cell.length_c   1.000
_cell.angle_alpha   90.00
_cell.angle_beta   90.00
_cell.angle_gamma   90.00
#
_symmetry.space_group_name_H-M   'P 1'
#
loop_
_entity.id
_entity.type
_entity.pdbx_description
1 polymer ?
#
loop_
_entity_poly.entity_id
_entity_poly.type
_entity_poly.pdbx_seq_one_letter_code
_entity_poly.pdbx_strand_id
1 'polypeptide(L)' 'MKKTEEKTVKLVVFLSDDERTQFKIACARSKTSMSQKAKELILSWIESEESES' A
#
# COMPACT_ATOMS: atom_id res chain seq x y z
N MET A 1 -17.52 21.34 -0.33
CA MET A 1 -16.66 20.18 -0.06
C MET A 1 -15.28 20.47 -0.62
N LYS A 2 -14.26 20.71 0.22
CA LYS A 2 -12.89 20.85 -0.26
C LYS A 2 -12.48 19.47 -0.78
N LYS A 3 -12.29 19.33 -2.09
CA LYS A 3 -11.63 18.16 -2.67
C LYS A 3 -10.24 18.12 -2.06
N THR A 4 -9.99 17.19 -1.15
CA THR A 4 -8.65 16.92 -0.64
C THR A 4 -7.81 16.55 -1.85
N GLU A 5 -6.93 17.44 -2.31
CA GLU A 5 -6.05 17.16 -3.43
C GLU A 5 -5.22 15.92 -3.09
N GLU A 6 -5.38 14.86 -3.88
CA GLU A 6 -4.53 13.67 -3.75
C GLU A 6 -3.11 14.05 -4.17
N LYS A 7 -2.26 14.33 -3.18
CA LYS A 7 -0.83 14.55 -3.40
C LYS A 7 -0.14 13.22 -3.55
N THR A 8 0.55 13.02 -4.67
CA THR A 8 1.46 11.87 -4.82
C THR A 8 2.65 12.05 -3.88
N VAL A 9 2.79 11.14 -2.93
CA VAL A 9 3.95 11.07 -2.02
C VAL A 9 4.83 9.88 -2.43
N LYS A 10 6.16 10.05 -2.35
CA LYS A 10 7.11 8.96 -2.53
C LYS A 10 7.42 8.34 -1.17
N LEU A 11 7.13 7.06 -1.01
CA LEU A 11 7.47 6.28 0.18
C LEU A 11 8.57 5.27 -0.21
N VAL A 12 9.64 5.23 0.58
CA VAL A 12 10.75 4.30 0.39
C VAL A 12 10.57 3.16 1.38
N VAL A 13 10.48 1.93 0.88
CA VAL A 13 10.41 0.71 1.70
C VAL A 13 11.70 -0.07 1.49
N PHE A 14 12.32 -0.49 2.59
CA PHE A 14 13.44 -1.40 2.55
C PHE A 14 12.91 -2.82 2.61
N LEU A 15 13.15 -3.58 1.53
CA LEU A 15 12.81 -4.99 1.41
C LEU A 15 14.07 -5.72 0.93
N SER A 16 14.25 -6.95 1.39
CA SER A 16 15.16 -7.88 0.71
C SER A 16 14.67 -8.16 -0.71
N ASP A 17 15.58 -8.69 -1.54
CA ASP A 17 15.24 -9.04 -2.93
C ASP A 17 14.15 -10.13 -3.01
N ASP A 18 14.13 -11.07 -2.06
CA ASP A 18 13.10 -12.10 -1.99
C ASP A 18 11.74 -11.49 -1.63
N GLU A 19 11.65 -10.69 -0.56
CA GLU A 19 10.41 -10.02 -0.14
C GLU A 19 9.83 -9.14 -1.26
N ARG A 20 10.68 -8.38 -1.94
CA ARG A 20 10.28 -7.57 -3.11
C ARG A 20 9.74 -8.45 -4.23
N THR A 21 10.37 -9.59 -4.49
CA THR A 21 9.95 -10.53 -5.53
C THR A 21 8.60 -11.16 -5.18
N GLN A 22 8.44 -11.65 -3.94
CA GLN A 22 7.18 -12.19 -3.45
C GLN A 22 6.05 -11.15 -3.53
N PHE A 23 6.33 -9.91 -3.12
CA PHE A 23 5.35 -8.82 -3.21
C PHE A 23 4.92 -8.54 -4.64
N LYS A 24 5.86 -8.50 -5.60
CA LYS A 24 5.55 -8.35 -7.03
C LYS A 24 4.71 -9.50 -7.56
N ILE A 25 5.06 -10.74 -7.22
CA ILE A 25 4.30 -11.93 -7.64
C ILE A 25 2.87 -11.87 -7.10
N ALA A 26 2.71 -11.52 -5.82
CA ALA A 26 1.40 -11.39 -5.19
C ALA A 26 0.54 -10.30 -5.87
N CYS A 27 1.13 -9.13 -6.17
CA CYS A 27 0.46 -8.05 -6.90
C CYS A 27 0.04 -8.49 -8.32
N ALA A 28 0.91 -9.22 -9.02
CA ALA A 28 0.59 -9.74 -10.36
C ALA A 28 -0.58 -10.75 -10.32
N ARG A 29 -0.61 -11.63 -9.31
CA ARG A 29 -1.71 -12.58 -9.11
C ARG A 29 -3.04 -11.90 -8.83
N SER A 30 -3.03 -10.81 -8.06
CA SER A 30 -4.22 -10.03 -7.73
C SER A 30 -4.61 -8.99 -8.79
N LYS A 31 -3.85 -8.89 -9.90
CA LYS A 31 -4.02 -7.88 -10.96
C LYS A 31 -4.01 -6.45 -10.42
N THR A 32 -3.18 -6.19 -9.41
CA THR A 32 -3.00 -4.86 -8.82
C THR A 32 -1.58 -4.34 -9.04
N SER A 33 -1.40 -3.02 -9.07
CA SER A 33 -0.08 -2.43 -9.05
C SER A 33 0.50 -2.43 -7.63
N MET A 34 1.82 -2.43 -7.51
CA MET A 34 2.50 -2.35 -6.22
C MET A 34 2.09 -1.12 -5.41
N SER A 35 1.96 0.04 -6.07
CA SER A 35 1.57 1.30 -5.41
C SER A 35 0.12 1.26 -4.92
N GLN A 36 -0.79 0.69 -5.72
CA GLN A 36 -2.18 0.51 -5.30
C GLN A 36 -2.27 -0.49 -4.15
N LYS A 37 -1.56 -1.62 -4.22
CA LYS A 37 -1.58 -2.61 -3.15
C LYS A 37 -0.96 -2.07 -1.86
N ALA A 38 0.11 -1.26 -1.96
CA ALA A 38 0.67 -0.55 -0.82
C ALA A 38 -0.33 0.44 -0.21
N LYS A 39 -1.07 1.21 -1.03
CA LYS A 39 -2.15 2.09 -0.56
C LYS A 39 -3.22 1.29 0.20
N GLU A 40 -3.69 0.18 -0.35
CA GLU A 40 -4.67 -0.70 0.31
C GLU A 40 -4.18 -1.19 1.67
N LEU A 41 -2.93 -1.64 1.76
CA LEU A 41 -2.35 -2.11 3.02
C LEU A 41 -2.23 -0.99 4.05
N ILE A 42 -1.82 0.22 3.63
CA ILE A 42 -1.73 1.39 4.51
C ILE A 42 -3.12 1.77 5.04
N LEU A 43 -4.14 1.84 4.18
CA LEU A 43 -5.49 2.20 4.59
C LEU A 43 -6.10 1.13 5.49
N SER A 44 -5.94 -0.15 5.16
CA SER A 44 -6.42 -1.26 5.97
C SER A 44 -5.78 -1.26 7.37
N TRP A 45 -4.51 -0.87 7.48
CA TRP A 45 -3.84 -0.73 8.77
C TRP A 45 -4.35 0.48 9.57
N ILE A 46 -4.57 1.63 8.92
CA ILE A 46 -5.15 2.80 9.59
C ILE A 46 -6.55 2.49 10.14
N GLU A 47 -7.40 1.83 9.34
CA GLU A 47 -8.75 1.44 9.76
C GLU A 47 -8.74 0.45 10.93
N SER A 48 -7.77 -0.47 11.00
CA SER A 48 -7.64 -1.37 12.15
C SER A 48 -7.25 -0.64 13.43
N GLU A 49 -6.34 0.35 13.34
CA GLU A 49 -5.93 1.15 14.50
C GLU A 49 -7.07 2.03 15.03
N GLU A 50 -7.91 2.57 14.14
CA GLU A 50 -9.10 3.35 14.52
C GLU A 50 -10.21 2.48 15.15
N SER A 51 -10.28 1.20 14.79
CA SER A 51 -11.26 0.26 15.33
C SER A 51 -10.87 -0.30 16.71
N GLU A 52 -9.60 -0.23 17.08
CA GLU A 52 -9.07 -0.64 18.40
C GLU A 52 -9.03 0.52 19.41
N SER A 53 -9.48 1.72 19.03
CA SER A 53 -9.52 2.95 19.84
C SER A 53 -10.90 3.28 20.42
#